data_AF-A0A7V1Y6C6-F1
#
_entry.id   AF-A0A7V1Y6C6-F1
#
_cell.length_a   1.000
_cell.length_b   1.000
_cell.length_c   1.000
_cell.angle_alpha   90.00
_cell.angle_beta   90.00
_cell.angle_gamma   90.00
#
_symmetry.space_group_name_H-M   'P 1'
#
loop_
_entity.id
_entity.type
_entity.pdbx_description
1 polymer ?
#
loop_
_entity_poly.entity_id
_entity_poly.type
_entity_poly.pdbx_seq_one_letter_code
_entity_poly.pdbx_strand_id
1 'polypeptide(L)'
;MNQSQEDKRKESRYMYGRPVTYMGVVGISGCPPKEVPLTGTIVDLSNSGVGIETKGHAFLEPGAVVQTWIPMSDIPVRIPVMTRVQWVRDKSPGPSQLVGLRFLW
;
A
#
# COMPACT_ATOMS: atom_id res chain seq x y z
N MET A 1 -5.81 33.39 -8.57
CA MET A 1 -7.01 32.54 -8.41
C MET A 1 -6.59 31.10 -8.66
N ASN A 2 -6.22 30.36 -7.60
CA ASN A 2 -5.81 28.96 -7.72
C ASN A 2 -7.05 28.10 -7.87
N GLN A 3 -7.21 27.48 -9.03
CA GLN A 3 -8.15 26.39 -9.25
C GLN A 3 -7.87 25.33 -8.19
N SER A 4 -8.80 25.19 -7.24
CA SER A 4 -8.89 24.04 -6.37
C SER A 4 -8.86 22.81 -7.27
N GLN A 5 -7.82 21.98 -7.16
CA GLN A 5 -7.82 20.64 -7.72
C GLN A 5 -9.10 19.97 -7.20
N GLU A 6 -10.11 19.85 -8.07
CA GLU A 6 -11.30 19.07 -7.75
C GLU A 6 -10.83 17.71 -7.25
N ASP A 7 -11.25 17.39 -6.03
CA ASP A 7 -10.95 16.13 -5.39
C ASP A 7 -11.65 15.06 -6.25
N LYS A 8 -10.91 14.47 -7.20
CA LYS A 8 -11.40 13.45 -8.15
C LYS A 8 -11.85 12.15 -7.46
N ARG A 9 -11.93 12.15 -6.13
CA ARG A 9 -12.16 10.97 -5.29
C ARG A 9 -13.62 10.94 -4.86
N LYS A 10 -14.23 9.79 -5.12
CA LYS A 10 -15.61 9.49 -4.74
C LYS A 10 -15.76 9.17 -3.24
N GLU A 11 -14.66 8.92 -2.53
CA GLU A 11 -14.67 8.47 -1.14
C GLU A 11 -13.65 9.20 -0.28
N SER A 12 -14.06 9.56 0.93
CA SER A 12 -13.20 10.14 1.97
C SER A 12 -12.16 9.14 2.46
N ARG A 13 -10.94 9.64 2.72
CA ARG A 13 -9.84 8.88 3.32
C ARG A 13 -9.60 9.36 4.75
N TYR A 14 -9.39 8.42 5.65
CA TYR A 14 -9.09 8.67 7.06
C TYR A 14 -7.61 8.41 7.32
N MET A 15 -6.95 9.30 8.06
CA MET A 15 -5.60 9.05 8.54
C MET A 15 -5.61 7.87 9.50
N TYR A 16 -4.64 6.96 9.35
CA TYR A 16 -4.61 5.71 10.12
C TYR A 16 -3.37 5.56 11.00
N GLY A 17 -2.17 5.75 10.44
CA GLY A 17 -0.91 5.78 11.19
C GLY A 17 -0.46 4.45 11.80
N ARG A 18 -1.00 3.31 11.38
CA ARG A 18 -0.67 1.97 11.95
C ARG A 18 0.28 1.17 11.06
N PRO A 19 1.13 0.30 11.63
CA PRO A 19 2.00 -0.57 10.83
C PRO A 19 1.18 -1.58 10.03
N VAL A 20 1.62 -1.88 8.81
CA VAL A 20 0.98 -2.88 7.93
C VAL A 20 1.99 -3.92 7.52
N THR A 21 1.53 -5.16 7.37
CA THR A 21 2.30 -6.23 6.74
C THR A 21 1.68 -6.55 5.40
N TYR A 22 2.49 -6.74 4.37
CA TYR A 22 2.03 -7.18 3.06
C TYR A 22 3.01 -8.19 2.46
N MET A 23 2.49 -9.10 1.66
CA MET A 23 3.27 -10.13 0.98
C MET A 23 3.45 -9.74 -0.47
N GLY A 24 4.72 -9.52 -0.83
CA GLY A 24 5.14 -9.36 -2.21
C GLY A 24 5.68 -10.67 -2.74
N VAL A 25 5.41 -10.96 -4.02
CA VAL A 25 6.14 -11.98 -4.75
C VAL A 25 7.41 -11.33 -5.29
N VAL A 26 8.56 -11.69 -4.73
CA VAL A 26 9.86 -11.20 -5.20
C VAL A 26 10.46 -12.24 -6.13
N GLY A 27 10.60 -11.88 -7.41
CA GLY A 27 11.36 -12.65 -8.39
C GLY A 27 12.82 -12.21 -8.40
N ILE A 28 13.74 -13.13 -8.12
CA ILE A 28 15.17 -12.94 -8.41
C ILE A 28 15.45 -13.75 -9.68
N SER A 29 16.10 -13.13 -10.67
CA SER A 29 16.42 -13.82 -11.93
C SER A 29 17.18 -15.13 -11.65
N GLY A 30 16.68 -16.24 -12.19
CA GLY A 30 17.24 -17.58 -11.96
C GLY A 30 16.79 -18.29 -10.67
N CYS A 31 15.88 -17.71 -9.88
CA CYS A 31 15.27 -18.35 -8.72
C CYS A 31 13.74 -18.43 -8.85
N PRO A 32 13.09 -19.45 -8.28
CA PRO A 32 11.64 -19.48 -8.18
C PRO A 32 11.15 -18.27 -7.35
N PRO A 33 10.01 -17.66 -7.70
CA PRO A 33 9.46 -16.54 -6.97
C PRO A 33 9.26 -16.89 -5.50
N LYS A 34 9.71 -16.02 -4.59
CA LYS A 34 9.51 -16.20 -3.16
C LYS A 34 8.55 -15.16 -2.64
N GLU A 35 7.60 -15.61 -1.82
CA GLU A 35 6.75 -14.71 -1.07
C GLU A 35 7.53 -14.18 0.14
N VAL A 36 7.63 -12.85 0.26
CA VAL A 36 8.40 -12.21 1.33
C VAL A 36 7.48 -11.28 2.12
N PRO A 37 7.40 -11.42 3.46
CA PRO A 37 6.65 -10.50 4.29
C PRO A 37 7.41 -9.19 4.42
N LEU A 38 6.72 -8.10 4.12
CA LEU A 38 7.24 -6.75 4.15
C LEU A 38 6.39 -5.87 5.03
N THR A 39 6.99 -4.80 5.53
CA THR A 39 6.38 -3.92 6.50
C THR A 39 6.35 -2.49 6.00
N GLY A 40 5.27 -1.80 6.33
CA GLY A 40 5.09 -0.38 6.05
C GLY A 40 4.22 0.27 7.11
N THR A 41 3.80 1.50 6.86
CA THR A 41 2.86 2.25 7.70
C THR A 41 1.69 2.68 6.85
N ILE A 42 0.46 2.44 7.31
CA ILE A 42 -0.74 2.95 6.66
C ILE A 42 -0.81 4.45 6.93
N VAL A 43 -0.74 5.25 5.87
CA VAL A 43 -0.89 6.71 5.97
C VAL A 43 -2.36 7.10 5.89
N ASP A 44 -3.15 6.41 5.07
CA ASP A 44 -4.56 6.66 4.90
C ASP A 44 -5.34 5.38 4.53
N LEU A 45 -6.63 5.35 4.85
CA LEU A 45 -7.55 4.25 4.57
C LEU A 45 -8.90 4.78 4.10
N SER A 46 -9.50 4.15 3.10
CA SER A 46 -10.90 4.36 2.69
C SER A 46 -11.61 3.03 2.49
N ASN A 47 -12.90 3.10 2.14
CA ASN A 47 -13.68 1.95 1.70
C ASN A 47 -13.28 1.43 0.32
N SER A 48 -12.23 1.95 -0.32
CA SER A 48 -11.80 1.55 -1.68
C SER A 48 -10.33 1.19 -1.76
N GLY A 49 -9.55 1.53 -0.74
CA GLY A 49 -8.13 1.24 -0.75
C GLY A 49 -7.41 1.78 0.46
N VAL A 50 -6.10 1.61 0.42
CA VAL A 50 -5.19 1.98 1.49
C VAL A 50 -3.96 2.67 0.90
N GLY A 51 -3.54 3.78 1.51
CA GLY A 51 -2.25 4.39 1.26
C GLY A 51 -1.23 3.87 2.26
N ILE A 52 -0.08 3.39 1.77
CA ILE A 52 1.01 2.93 2.63
C ILE A 52 2.29 3.69 2.36
N GLU A 53 3.07 3.93 3.41
CA GLU A 53 4.47 4.33 3.34
C GLU A 53 5.34 3.11 3.64
N THR A 54 6.32 2.84 2.77
CA THR A 54 7.24 1.71 2.91
C THR A 54 8.64 2.08 2.47
N LYS A 55 9.65 1.28 2.81
CA LYS A 55 10.93 1.34 2.11
C LYS A 55 10.72 0.91 0.65
N GLY A 56 11.46 1.48 -0.28
CA GLY A 56 11.25 1.19 -1.70
C GLY A 56 11.50 -0.28 -2.04
N HIS A 57 10.57 -0.88 -2.79
CA HIS A 57 10.67 -2.28 -3.22
C HIS A 57 10.35 -2.43 -4.71
N ALA A 58 11.20 -3.16 -5.43
CA ALA A 58 11.11 -3.29 -6.88
C ALA A 58 9.82 -3.97 -7.40
N PHE A 59 9.15 -4.80 -6.59
CA PHE A 59 7.91 -5.49 -7.00
C PHE A 59 6.65 -4.64 -6.78
N LEU A 60 6.75 -3.50 -6.07
CA LEU A 60 5.65 -2.56 -5.93
C LEU A 60 5.61 -1.67 -7.17
N GLU A 61 5.02 -2.20 -8.24
CA GLU A 61 4.81 -1.49 -9.49
C GLU A 61 3.31 -1.33 -9.78
N PRO A 62 2.88 -0.24 -10.45
CA PRO A 62 1.48 -0.08 -10.84
C PRO A 62 0.94 -1.31 -11.57
N GLY A 63 -0.14 -1.88 -11.06
CA GLY A 63 -0.77 -3.07 -11.60
C GLY A 63 -0.51 -4.35 -10.80
N ALA A 64 0.59 -4.41 -10.03
CA ALA A 64 0.93 -5.56 -9.20
C ALA A 64 -0.16 -5.84 -8.15
N VAL A 65 -0.37 -7.12 -7.85
CA VAL A 65 -1.29 -7.58 -6.80
C VAL A 65 -0.49 -8.08 -5.62
N VAL A 66 -0.82 -7.57 -4.43
CA VAL A 66 -0.19 -7.95 -3.17
C VAL A 66 -1.26 -8.29 -2.15
N GLN A 67 -0.97 -9.29 -1.32
CA GLN A 67 -1.80 -9.62 -0.17
C GLN A 67 -1.42 -8.70 0.98
N THR A 68 -2.38 -7.99 1.56
CA THR A 68 -2.15 -6.97 2.59
C THR A 68 -2.92 -7.33 3.85
N TRP A 69 -2.27 -7.25 5.01
CA TRP A 69 -2.85 -7.49 6.33
C TRP A 69 -3.05 -6.17 7.06
N ILE A 70 -4.28 -5.70 7.10
CA ILE A 70 -4.64 -4.43 7.75
C ILE A 70 -4.93 -4.72 9.23
N PRO A 71 -4.22 -4.10 10.18
CA PRO A 71 -4.63 -4.15 11.57
C PRO A 71 -5.89 -3.30 11.72
N MET A 72 -6.95 -3.85 12.30
CA MET A 72 -8.21 -3.11 12.50
C MET A 72 -8.41 -2.61 13.93
N SER A 73 -7.68 -3.18 14.88
CA SER A 73 -7.78 -2.84 16.30
C SER A 73 -6.44 -3.08 17.00
N ASP A 74 -6.37 -2.72 18.28
CA ASP A 74 -5.21 -2.98 19.15
C ASP A 74 -5.13 -4.44 19.59
N ILE A 75 -6.22 -5.18 19.38
CA ILE A 75 -6.25 -6.64 19.43
C ILE A 75 -5.60 -7.13 18.12
N PRO A 76 -4.79 -8.21 18.13
CA PRO A 76 -4.05 -8.68 16.95
C PRO A 76 -4.95 -9.33 15.87
N VAL A 77 -6.07 -8.70 15.53
CA VAL A 77 -6.92 -9.04 14.40
C VAL A 77 -6.34 -8.37 13.15
N ARG A 78 -5.89 -9.21 12.21
CA ARG A 78 -5.40 -8.78 10.90
C ARG A 78 -6.34 -9.32 9.82
N ILE A 79 -6.87 -8.43 8.98
CA ILE A 79 -7.72 -8.85 7.87
C ILE A 79 -6.83 -9.00 6.62
N PRO A 80 -6.70 -10.21 6.04
CA PRO A 80 -6.03 -10.38 4.75
C PRO A 80 -6.93 -9.86 3.64
N VAL A 81 -6.42 -8.93 2.84
CA VAL A 81 -7.13 -8.35 1.69
C VAL A 81 -6.23 -8.39 0.47
N MET A 82 -6.79 -8.75 -0.69
CA MET A 82 -6.08 -8.62 -1.96
C MET A 82 -6.12 -7.17 -2.42
N THR A 83 -4.95 -6.64 -2.76
CA THR A 83 -4.78 -5.24 -3.14
C THR A 83 -3.99 -5.09 -4.42
N ARG A 84 -4.40 -4.14 -5.26
CA ARG A 84 -3.69 -3.80 -6.49
C ARG A 84 -2.99 -2.44 -6.35
N VAL A 85 -1.71 -2.39 -6.68
CA VAL A 85 -0.93 -1.14 -6.74
C VAL A 85 -1.51 -0.24 -7.84
N GLN A 86 -1.88 0.98 -7.48
CA GLN A 86 -2.41 2.00 -8.40
C GLN A 86 -1.34 3.02 -8.79
N TRP A 87 -0.49 3.40 -7.84
CA TRP A 87 0.57 4.38 -8.03
C TRP A 87 1.64 4.19 -6.97
N VAL A 88 2.85 4.62 -7.30
CA VAL A 88 4.04 4.62 -6.43
C VAL A 88 4.70 5.98 -6.57
N ARG A 89 5.10 6.59 -5.46
CA ARG A 89 5.78 7.88 -5.43
C ARG A 89 6.94 7.82 -4.46
N ASP A 90 8.13 8.17 -4.91
CA ASP A 90 9.27 8.33 -4.01
C ASP A 90 9.05 9.55 -3.10
N LYS A 91 9.33 9.37 -1.81
CA LYS A 91 9.28 10.43 -0.82
C LYS A 91 10.68 11.02 -0.68
N SER A 92 10.88 12.20 -1.27
CA SER A 92 12.13 12.94 -1.13
C SER A 92 12.10 13.83 0.12
N PRO A 93 13.20 13.89 0.91
CA PRO A 93 14.42 13.10 0.80
C PRO A 93 14.30 11.72 1.49
N GLY A 94 14.79 10.66 0.85
CA GLY A 94 14.96 9.34 1.48
C GLY A 94 14.56 8.14 0.60
N PRO A 95 14.78 6.90 1.09
CA PRO A 95 14.43 5.67 0.39
C PRO A 95 12.97 5.25 0.59
N SER A 96 12.13 6.11 1.19
CA SER A 96 10.73 5.81 1.46
C SER A 96 9.88 6.04 0.21
N GLN A 97 8.89 5.19 0.01
CA GLN A 97 7.90 5.28 -1.05
C GLN A 97 6.50 5.36 -0.46
N LEU A 98 5.66 6.20 -1.06
CA LEU A 98 4.22 6.19 -0.87
C LEU A 98 3.59 5.33 -1.97
N VAL A 99 2.76 4.38 -1.57
CA VAL A 99 2.11 3.44 -2.47
C VAL A 99 0.60 3.50 -2.24
N GLY A 100 -0.13 3.73 -3.32
CA GLY A 100 -1.59 3.67 -3.32
C GLY A 100 -2.05 2.27 -3.70
N LEU A 101 -2.75 1.60 -2.80
CA LEU A 101 -3.35 0.29 -3.02
C LEU A 101 -4.87 0.42 -3.14
N ARG A 102 -5.46 -0.32 -4.09
CA ARG A 102 -6.92 -0.47 -4.22
C ARG A 102 -7.32 -1.88 -3.79
N PHE A 103 -8.40 -2.01 -3.04
CA PHE A 103 -8.95 -3.31 -2.66
C PHE A 103 -9.57 -4.02 -3.85
N LEU A 104 -9.30 -5.33 -3.95
CA LEU A 104 -9.93 -6.24 -4.89
C LEU A 104 -10.97 -7.04 -4.11
N TRP A 105 -12.23 -6.79 -4.40
CA TRP A 105 -13.41 -7.48 -3.86
C TRP A 105 -14.37 -7.80 -5.00
#